data_AF-A0AAV1R4B3-F1
#
_entry.id   AF-A0AAV1R4B3-F1
#
_cell.length_a   1.000
_cell.length_b   1.000
_cell.length_c   1.000
_cell.angle_alpha   90.00
_cell.angle_beta   90.00
_cell.angle_gamma   90.00
#
_symmetry.space_group_name_H-M   'P 1'
#
loop_
_entity.id
_entity.type
_entity.pdbx_description
1 polymer ?
#
loop_
_entity_poly.entity_id
_entity_poly.type
_entity_poly.pdbx_seq_one_letter_code
_entity_poly.pdbx_strand_id
1 'polypeptide(L)' 'MSSLGTSKGILEIAKFGVYVTVPIVLMYAFANNTKNLQKFMGNRSYIVYPSKIVRPPSPEEMRERARELARRKDTH' A
#
# COMPACT_ATOMS: atom_id res chain seq x y z
N MET A 1 -2.94 20.23 -49.93
CA MET A 1 -3.35 19.14 -49.01
C MET A 1 -3.51 19.72 -47.61
N SER A 2 -4.60 19.39 -46.91
CA SER A 2 -4.97 20.03 -45.63
C SER A 2 -4.13 19.51 -44.46
N SER A 3 -3.63 20.39 -43.59
CA SER A 3 -2.73 20.06 -42.45
C SER A 3 -3.36 19.12 -41.41
N LEU A 4 -4.69 19.00 -41.41
CA LEU A 4 -5.45 18.08 -40.55
C LEU A 4 -5.06 16.60 -40.73
N GLY A 5 -4.56 16.19 -41.90
CA GLY A 5 -4.12 14.81 -42.15
C GLY A 5 -2.78 14.47 -41.49
N THR A 6 -1.82 15.39 -41.54
CA THR A 6 -0.47 15.19 -40.98
C THR A 6 -0.49 15.21 -39.45
N SER A 7 -1.30 16.07 -38.84
CA SER A 7 -1.43 16.14 -37.37
C SER A 7 -2.06 14.87 -36.77
N LYS A 8 -3.00 14.24 -37.46
CA LYS A 8 -3.58 12.94 -37.04
C LYS A 8 -2.54 11.82 -37.11
N GLY A 9 -1.74 11.76 -38.17
CA GLY A 9 -0.66 10.76 -38.30
C GLY A 9 0.41 10.88 -37.21
N ILE A 10 0.85 12.10 -36.88
CA ILE A 10 1.82 12.33 -35.79
C ILE A 10 1.24 11.91 -34.44
N LEU A 11 -0.04 12.20 -34.19
CA LEU A 11 -0.71 11.82 -32.95
C LEU A 11 -0.80 10.29 -32.81
N GLU A 12 -1.09 9.58 -33.89
CA GLU A 12 -1.15 8.12 -33.89
C GLU A 12 0.22 7.47 -33.65
N ILE A 13 1.28 8.01 -34.26
CA ILE A 13 2.66 7.54 -34.03
C ILE A 13 3.08 7.80 -32.58
N ALA A 14 2.78 8.98 -32.04
CA ALA A 14 3.07 9.30 -30.64
C ALA A 14 2.30 8.38 -29.69
N LYS A 15 1.02 8.13 -29.97
CA LYS A 15 0.17 7.24 -29.18
C LYS A 15 0.70 5.80 -29.20
N PHE A 16 1.07 5.29 -30.38
CA PHE A 16 1.69 3.98 -30.53
C PHE A 16 3.02 3.90 -29.77
N GLY A 17 3.86 4.93 -29.92
CA GLY A 17 5.11 5.08 -29.18
C GLY A 17 4.89 4.97 -27.68
N VAL A 18 3.96 5.73 -27.10
CA VAL A 18 3.61 5.66 -25.66
C VAL A 18 3.11 4.26 -25.27
N TYR A 19 2.20 3.66 -26.04
CA TYR A 19 1.65 2.34 -25.72
C TYR A 19 2.70 1.23 -25.70
N VAL A 20 3.75 1.34 -26.51
CA VAL A 20 4.82 0.33 -26.55
C VAL A 20 5.92 0.66 -25.55
N THR A 21 6.34 1.92 -25.48
CA THR A 21 7.46 2.34 -24.64
C THR A 21 7.16 2.26 -23.15
N VAL A 22 5.97 2.69 -22.71
CA VAL A 22 5.61 2.72 -21.28
C VAL A 22 5.65 1.31 -20.67
N PRO A 23 4.98 0.28 -21.23
CA PRO A 23 5.06 -1.08 -20.68
C PRO A 23 6.48 -1.66 -20.68
N ILE A 24 7.27 -1.43 -21.75
CA ILE A 24 8.65 -1.93 -21.84
C ILE A 24 9.53 -1.32 -20.75
N VAL A 25 9.43 0.01 -20.56
CA VAL A 25 10.20 0.71 -19.52
C VAL A 25 9.77 0.25 -18.14
N LEU A 26 8.47 0.12 -17.88
CA LEU A 26 7.97 -0.39 -16.60
C LEU A 26 8.44 -1.82 -16.32
N MET A 27 8.45 -2.69 -17.33
CA MET A 27 8.98 -4.06 -17.23
C MET A 27 10.45 -4.05 -16.79
N TYR A 28 11.29 -3.24 -17.46
CA TYR A 28 12.72 -3.18 -17.14
C TYR A 28 12.99 -2.53 -15.78
N ALA A 29 12.30 -1.43 -15.47
CA ALA A 29 12.54 -0.66 -14.27
C ALA A 29 12.08 -1.38 -12.99
N PHE A 30 10.97 -2.11 -13.06
CA PHE A 30 10.29 -2.68 -11.89
C PHE A 30 10.23 -4.21 -11.88
N ALA A 31 9.81 -4.85 -12.97
CA ALA A 31 9.61 -6.31 -12.98
C ALA A 31 10.94 -7.08 -12.92
N ASN A 32 11.97 -6.60 -13.62
CA ASN A 32 13.30 -7.21 -13.63
C ASN A 32 14.22 -6.71 -12.52
N ASN A 33 13.77 -5.75 -11.70
CA ASN A 33 14.57 -5.18 -10.61
C ASN A 33 13.73 -5.05 -9.33
N THR A 34 13.75 -6.13 -8.56
CA THR A 34 13.04 -6.22 -7.28
C THR A 34 13.46 -5.15 -6.27
N LYS A 35 14.69 -4.63 -6.33
CA LYS A 35 15.16 -3.54 -5.47
C LYS A 35 14.45 -2.22 -5.78
N ASN A 36 14.27 -1.91 -7.07
CA ASN A 36 13.53 -0.72 -7.50
C ASN A 36 12.04 -0.84 -7.16
N LEU A 37 11.45 -2.02 -7.36
CA LEU A 37 10.06 -2.29 -7.00
C LEU A 37 9.85 -2.14 -5.49
N GLN A 38 10.73 -2.72 -4.67
CA GLN A 38 10.69 -2.57 -3.21
C GLN A 38 10.85 -1.12 -2.76
N LYS A 39 11.76 -0.35 -3.37
CA LYS A 39 11.93 1.09 -3.05
C LYS A 39 10.70 1.92 -3.43
N PHE A 40 10.02 1.59 -4.53
CA PHE A 40 8.81 2.27 -4.96
C PHE A 40 7.58 1.90 -4.10
N MET A 41 7.40 0.61 -3.80
CA MET A 41 6.26 0.12 -3.01
C MET A 41 6.46 0.25 -1.49
N GLY A 42 7.70 0.33 -1.02
CA GLY A 42 8.06 0.32 0.41
C GLY A 42 7.52 1.50 1.22
N ASN A 43 7.13 2.60 0.56
CA ASN A 43 6.53 3.76 1.22
C ASN A 43 5.09 3.53 1.71
N ARG A 44 4.46 2.40 1.36
CA ARG A 44 3.11 2.04 1.78
C ARG A 44 3.10 0.62 2.34
N SER A 45 3.41 0.47 3.63
CA SER A 45 3.23 -0.82 4.31
C SER A 45 1.73 -1.12 4.44
N TYR A 46 1.28 -2.23 3.84
CA TYR A 46 -0.12 -2.69 3.97
C TYR A 46 -0.43 -3.21 5.39
N ILE A 47 0.62 -3.55 6.15
CA ILE A 47 0.54 -3.98 7.54
C ILE A 47 1.25 -2.92 8.37
N VAL A 48 0.47 -2.14 9.12
CA VAL A 48 1.00 -1.20 10.11
C VAL A 48 1.02 -1.92 11.45
N TYR A 49 2.21 -2.38 11.86
CA TYR A 49 2.39 -2.80 13.24
C TYR A 49 2.35 -1.56 14.14
N PRO A 50 1.51 -1.54 15.18
CA PRO A 50 1.53 -0.46 16.13
C PRO A 50 2.91 -0.37 16.79
N SER A 51 3.45 0.85 16.90
CA SER A 51 4.78 1.11 17.47
C SER A 51 4.93 0.62 18.91
N LYS A 52 3.80 0.51 19.62
CA LYS A 52 3.71 -0.10 20.95
C LYS A 52 2.91 -1.39 20.83
N ILE A 53 3.60 -2.52 20.99
CA ILE A 53 2.96 -3.79 21.24
C ILE A 53 2.40 -3.69 22.67
N VAL A 54 1.11 -3.39 22.78
CA VAL A 54 0.41 -3.53 24.07
C VAL A 54 0.36 -5.02 24.34
N ARG A 55 1.19 -5.48 25.28
CA ARG A 55 1.12 -6.88 25.71
C ARG A 55 -0.29 -7.12 26.26
N PRO A 56 -0.95 -8.23 25.87
CA PRO A 56 -2.20 -8.57 26.50
C PRO A 56 -1.99 -8.69 28.02
N PRO A 57 -2.99 -8.33 28.82
CA PRO A 57 -2.87 -8.37 30.27
C PRO A 57 -2.62 -9.80 30.74
N SER A 58 -1.90 -9.94 31.86
CA SER A 58 -1.59 -11.25 32.40
C SER A 58 -2.88 -11.96 32.90
N PRO A 59 -2.94 -13.30 32.92
CA PRO A 59 -4.09 -14.01 33.46
C PRO A 59 -4.43 -13.63 34.90
N GLU A 60 -3.43 -13.27 35.71
CA GLU A 60 -3.63 -12.80 37.08
C GLU A 60 -4.27 -11.41 37.12
N GLU A 61 -3.78 -10.46 36.31
CA GLU A 61 -4.39 -9.13 36.16
C GLU A 61 -5.84 -9.22 35.64
N MET A 62 -6.13 -10.19 34.76
CA MET A 62 -7.49 -10.42 34.30
C MET A 62 -8.40 -10.95 35.41
N ARG A 63 -7.90 -11.86 36.25
CA ARG A 63 -8.63 -12.37 37.42
C ARG A 63 -8.87 -11.28 38.45
N GLU A 64 -7.90 -10.40 38.66
CA GLU A 64 -8.03 -9.27 39.58
C GLU A 64 -9.07 -8.26 39.08
N ARG A 65 -9.01 -7.87 37.80
CA ARG A 65 -10.04 -7.03 37.18
C ARG A 65 -11.44 -7.64 37.26
N ALA A 66 -11.56 -8.96 37.08
CA ALA A 66 -12.83 -9.66 37.22
C ALA A 66 -13.37 -9.57 38.66
N ARG A 67 -12.50 -9.70 39.67
CA ARG A 67 -12.87 -9.54 41.09
C ARG A 67 -13.25 -8.10 41.45
N GLU A 68 -12.58 -7.11 40.88
CA GLU A 68 -12.95 -5.69 41.05
C GLU A 68 -14.30 -5.37 40.41
N LEU A 69 -14.56 -5.88 39.21
CA LEU A 69 -15.85 -5.76 38.52
C LEU A 69 -16.98 -6.38 39.35
N ALA A 70 -16.76 -7.56 39.94
CA ALA A 70 -17.73 -8.18 40.83
C ALA A 70 -18.02 -7.31 42.06
N ARG A 71 -16.97 -6.80 42.73
CA ARG A 71 -17.10 -5.91 43.90
C ARG A 71 -17.85 -4.61 43.59
N ARG A 72 -17.59 -3.99 42.43
CA ARG A 72 -18.31 -2.79 41.97
C ARG A 72 -19.79 -3.06 41.69
N LYS A 73 -20.13 -4.29 41.29
CA LYS A 73 -21.51 -4.68 40.97
C LYS A 73 -22.35 -4.88 42.23
N ASP A 74 -21.74 -5.25 43.35
CA ASP A 74 -22.40 -5.41 44.65
C ASP A 74 -22.65 -4.08 45.37
N THR A 75 -22.03 -2.99 44.94
CA THR A 75 -22.15 -1.65 45.55
C THR A 75 -23.22 -0.77 44.91
N HIS A 76 -23.99 -1.30 43.95
CA HIS A 76 -24.98 -0.57 43.16
C HIS A 76 -26.33 -1.28 43.15
#